data_AF-A0A931UU15-F1
#
_entry.id   AF-A0A931UU15-F1
#
_cell.length_a   1.000
_cell.length_b   1.000
_cell.length_c   1.000
_cell.angle_alpha   90.00
_cell.angle_beta   90.00
_cell.angle_gamma   90.00
#
_symmetry.space_group_name_H-M   'P 1'
#
loop_
_entity.id
_entity.type
_entity.pdbx_description
1 polymer ?
#
loop_
_entity_poly.entity_id
_entity_poly.type
_entity_poly.pdbx_seq_one_letter_code
_entity_poly.pdbx_strand_id
1 'polypeptide(L)'
;MTRIAHLFVIATFALGAIGCTTAAGDGEDELVGVQEPEDDDTREAESVTGSLSAGQQLRTNANLNLRASPSTGARILHVIPDGALVTVVSGTPKSGWYNIKHNGQSGWSYGVYVDKISGVVGAESCSPSRAVGVVSAKRKALLDTIAYAEGTKGHGYDGYNILYAYRTISDCNRHPNRVICSGAYCSSAAGRYQFLNTTWNGLGLPNFRPENQTRGAMTLIAWRKGTVPADRAMTATEFANLMNKISYEWASLPPGRYGQPIKSMSSLRGVYCGYAGC
;
A
#
# COMPACT_ATOMS: atom_id res chain seq x y z
N MET A 1 -19.42 -1.00 31.63
CA MET A 1 -19.66 -2.44 31.37
C MET A 1 -20.72 -2.47 30.29
N THR A 2 -20.45 -2.92 29.07
CA THR A 2 -20.52 -4.34 28.68
C THR A 2 -19.80 -4.51 27.34
N ARG A 3 -18.90 -5.49 27.24
CA ARG A 3 -18.23 -5.90 26.01
C ARG A 3 -19.17 -6.82 25.22
N ILE A 4 -19.31 -6.61 23.91
CA ILE A 4 -19.97 -7.55 23.01
C ILE A 4 -18.88 -8.34 22.28
N ALA A 5 -18.75 -9.61 22.65
CA ALA A 5 -18.05 -10.63 21.89
C ALA A 5 -18.95 -11.06 20.72
N HIS A 6 -18.39 -11.31 19.54
CA HIS A 6 -19.04 -12.13 18.52
C HIS A 6 -18.11 -13.29 18.16
N LEU A 7 -18.60 -14.46 18.57
CA LEU A 7 -18.14 -15.80 18.29
C LEU A 7 -18.49 -16.12 16.83
N PHE A 8 -17.52 -16.52 16.01
CA PHE A 8 -17.79 -17.03 14.67
C PHE A 8 -17.81 -18.57 14.69
N VAL A 9 -18.89 -19.09 14.11
CA VAL A 9 -19.26 -20.51 13.97
C VAL A 9 -18.33 -21.20 12.96
N ILE A 10 -17.84 -22.38 13.33
CA ILE A 10 -17.09 -23.30 12.47
C ILE A 10 -18.09 -24.15 11.68
N ALA A 11 -18.00 -24.12 10.35
CA ALA A 11 -18.70 -25.07 9.48
C ALA A 11 -17.66 -26.02 8.85
N THR A 12 -17.71 -27.28 9.26
CA THR A 12 -17.05 -28.42 8.62
C THR A 12 -17.82 -28.84 7.37
N PHE A 13 -17.12 -29.08 6.26
CA PHE A 13 -17.66 -29.84 5.13
C PHE A 13 -16.69 -30.98 4.76
N ALA A 14 -17.27 -32.17 4.64
CA ALA A 14 -16.60 -33.45 4.49
C ALA A 14 -16.28 -33.79 3.02
N LEU A 15 -15.29 -34.68 2.88
CA LEU A 15 -14.86 -35.36 1.66
C LEU A 15 -15.99 -36.13 0.95
N GLY A 16 -15.90 -36.18 -0.37
CA GLY A 16 -16.52 -37.21 -1.20
C GLY A 16 -15.74 -37.37 -2.51
N ALA A 17 -15.03 -38.50 -2.65
CA ALA A 17 -14.44 -38.98 -3.89
C ALA A 17 -15.15 -40.29 -4.30
N ILE A 18 -15.28 -40.54 -5.61
CA ILE A 18 -15.51 -41.79 -6.40
C ILE A 18 -15.85 -41.23 -7.81
N GLY A 19 -15.32 -41.62 -8.97
CA GLY A 19 -14.60 -42.82 -9.43
C GLY A 19 -15.22 -43.27 -10.78
N CYS A 20 -14.40 -43.86 -11.67
CA CYS A 20 -14.70 -44.58 -12.94
C CYS A 20 -15.02 -43.76 -14.22
N THR A 21 -14.69 -44.14 -15.46
CA THR A 21 -13.71 -45.06 -16.12
C THR A 21 -13.89 -44.89 -17.66
N THR A 22 -12.81 -45.02 -18.46
CA THR A 22 -12.67 -45.54 -19.87
C THR A 22 -13.64 -45.09 -20.99
N ALA A 23 -13.32 -44.91 -22.28
CA ALA A 23 -12.24 -45.35 -23.17
C ALA A 23 -12.24 -44.51 -24.48
N ALA A 24 -11.22 -44.76 -25.30
CA ALA A 24 -10.83 -44.20 -26.58
C ALA A 24 -11.89 -44.09 -27.70
N GLY A 25 -11.61 -43.18 -28.64
CA GLY A 25 -12.17 -43.12 -29.99
C GLY A 25 -11.37 -42.13 -30.84
N ASP A 26 -10.57 -42.65 -31.77
CA ASP A 26 -9.86 -41.89 -32.80
C ASP A 26 -10.84 -41.29 -33.81
N GLY A 27 -10.55 -40.08 -34.27
CA GLY A 27 -11.32 -39.36 -35.28
C GLY A 27 -10.49 -38.20 -35.83
N GLU A 28 -9.91 -38.44 -36.98
CA GLU A 28 -9.17 -37.50 -37.82
C GLU A 28 -10.14 -36.62 -38.61
N ASP A 29 -10.00 -35.29 -38.50
CA ASP A 29 -10.63 -34.32 -39.39
C ASP A 29 -9.72 -33.10 -39.62
N GLU A 30 -9.69 -32.72 -40.90
CA GLU A 30 -8.80 -31.79 -41.58
C GLU A 30 -9.21 -30.31 -41.36
N LEU A 31 -8.22 -29.41 -41.44
CA LEU A 31 -8.27 -27.98 -41.11
C LEU A 31 -9.10 -27.14 -42.10
N VAL A 32 -9.92 -26.20 -41.60
CA VAL A 32 -10.21 -24.93 -42.28
C VAL A 32 -10.30 -23.79 -41.25
N GLY A 33 -9.55 -22.72 -41.51
CA GLY A 33 -9.25 -21.65 -40.58
C GLY A 33 -10.34 -20.63 -40.30
N VAL A 34 -10.20 -19.97 -39.15
CA VAL A 34 -10.77 -18.65 -38.90
C VAL A 34 -9.61 -17.70 -38.61
N GLN A 35 -9.54 -16.66 -39.43
CA GLN A 35 -8.64 -15.53 -39.35
C GLN A 35 -8.92 -14.71 -38.08
N GLU A 36 -7.85 -14.17 -37.51
CA GLU A 36 -7.77 -13.40 -36.27
C GLU A 36 -8.63 -12.12 -36.24
N PRO A 37 -8.84 -11.56 -35.04
CA PRO A 37 -8.54 -10.15 -34.84
C PRO A 37 -7.33 -9.99 -33.92
N GLU A 38 -6.38 -9.20 -34.42
CA GLU A 38 -5.21 -8.69 -33.71
C GLU A 38 -5.59 -7.69 -32.59
N ASP A 39 -4.68 -7.62 -31.61
CA ASP A 39 -4.48 -6.58 -30.57
C ASP A 39 -5.52 -6.38 -29.44
N ASP A 40 -5.16 -6.82 -28.22
CA ASP A 40 -5.47 -6.09 -26.97
C ASP A 40 -4.38 -6.30 -25.89
N ASP A 41 -3.40 -5.38 -25.92
CA ASP A 41 -2.61 -4.80 -24.82
C ASP A 41 -2.42 -5.65 -23.54
N THR A 42 -1.48 -6.58 -23.58
CA THR A 42 -0.98 -7.28 -22.39
C THR A 42 0.18 -6.51 -21.75
N ARG A 43 -0.19 -5.65 -20.80
CA ARG A 43 0.61 -5.09 -19.68
C ARG A 43 2.08 -5.58 -19.63
N GLU A 44 3.00 -4.71 -20.02
CA GLU A 44 4.42 -4.88 -19.72
C GLU A 44 4.66 -4.83 -18.20
N ALA A 45 4.69 -6.00 -17.56
CA ALA A 45 5.35 -6.19 -16.29
C ALA A 45 6.85 -6.32 -16.60
N GLU A 46 7.65 -5.31 -16.25
CA GLU A 46 9.11 -5.39 -16.36
C GLU A 46 9.65 -6.51 -15.46
N SER A 47 9.81 -7.69 -16.05
CA SER A 47 10.55 -8.80 -15.45
C SER A 47 11.93 -8.34 -14.99
N VAL A 48 12.41 -8.83 -13.83
CA VAL A 48 13.73 -8.43 -13.34
C VAL A 48 14.82 -8.96 -14.28
N THR A 49 15.39 -8.04 -15.06
CA THR A 49 16.66 -8.23 -15.76
C THR A 49 17.79 -7.48 -15.02
N GLY A 50 18.96 -8.12 -14.93
CA GLY A 50 20.17 -7.53 -14.35
C GLY A 50 20.42 -7.83 -12.87
N SER A 51 21.46 -7.19 -12.30
CA SER A 51 21.80 -7.36 -10.89
C SER A 51 20.84 -6.59 -9.98
N LEU A 52 20.53 -7.16 -8.82
CA LEU A 52 19.71 -6.56 -7.77
C LEU A 52 20.57 -6.16 -6.56
N SER A 53 20.03 -5.35 -5.65
CA SER A 53 20.71 -5.08 -4.38
C SER A 53 20.34 -6.13 -3.35
N ALA A 54 21.33 -6.66 -2.61
CA ALA A 54 21.04 -7.50 -1.44
C ALA A 54 20.16 -6.71 -0.44
N GLY A 55 19.15 -7.36 0.12
CA GLY A 55 18.11 -6.74 0.95
C GLY A 55 16.93 -6.15 0.18
N GLN A 56 17.00 -6.01 -1.14
CA GLN A 56 15.90 -5.50 -1.98
C GLN A 56 14.63 -6.33 -1.82
N GLN A 57 13.47 -5.68 -1.65
CA GLN A 57 12.19 -6.38 -1.71
C GLN A 57 11.69 -6.48 -3.15
N LEU A 58 11.22 -7.67 -3.53
CA LEU A 58 10.55 -7.96 -4.79
C LEU A 58 9.16 -8.52 -4.50
N ARG A 59 8.31 -8.52 -5.53
CA ARG A 59 6.98 -9.12 -5.47
C ARG A 59 6.87 -10.27 -6.46
N THR A 60 6.32 -11.41 -6.07
CA THR A 60 6.00 -12.47 -7.03
C THR A 60 4.79 -12.08 -7.89
N ASN A 61 4.79 -12.48 -9.15
CA ASN A 61 3.66 -12.27 -10.09
C ASN A 61 2.96 -13.59 -10.49
N ALA A 62 3.37 -14.70 -9.85
CA ALA A 62 2.80 -16.02 -9.99
C ALA A 62 3.15 -16.88 -8.76
N ASN A 63 2.54 -18.05 -8.64
CA ASN A 63 2.97 -19.08 -7.69
C ASN A 63 4.39 -19.56 -8.07
N LEU A 64 5.37 -19.27 -7.21
CA LEU A 64 6.78 -19.39 -7.54
C LEU A 64 7.49 -20.41 -6.66
N ASN A 65 8.14 -21.39 -7.26
CA ASN A 65 8.93 -22.38 -6.52
C ASN A 65 10.20 -21.74 -5.94
N LEU A 66 10.40 -21.86 -4.61
CA LEU A 66 11.68 -21.61 -3.96
C LEU A 66 12.49 -22.90 -3.92
N ARG A 67 13.67 -22.93 -4.55
CA ARG A 67 14.47 -24.16 -4.71
C ARG A 67 15.79 -24.12 -3.96
N ALA A 68 16.35 -25.29 -3.67
CA ALA A 68 17.63 -25.41 -2.97
C ALA A 68 18.83 -24.91 -3.82
N SER A 69 18.76 -25.00 -5.14
CA SER A 69 19.81 -24.62 -6.10
C SER A 69 19.20 -23.95 -7.34
N PRO A 70 19.97 -23.15 -8.12
CA PRO A 70 19.49 -22.45 -9.32
C PRO A 70 19.30 -23.40 -10.51
N SER A 71 18.36 -24.34 -10.40
CA SER A 71 18.07 -25.34 -11.40
C SER A 71 16.62 -25.81 -11.30
N THR A 72 16.00 -26.11 -12.42
CA THR A 72 14.65 -26.68 -12.50
C THR A 72 14.58 -28.10 -11.92
N GLY A 73 15.70 -28.82 -11.86
CA GLY A 73 15.82 -30.13 -11.23
C GLY A 73 16.09 -30.10 -9.72
N ALA A 74 16.31 -28.92 -9.13
CA ALA A 74 16.63 -28.80 -7.71
C ALA A 74 15.39 -29.03 -6.82
N ARG A 75 15.61 -29.62 -5.64
CA ARG A 75 14.56 -29.83 -4.63
C ARG A 75 13.82 -28.52 -4.33
N ILE A 76 12.49 -28.57 -4.40
CA ILE A 76 11.61 -27.47 -4.01
C ILE A 76 11.60 -27.41 -2.48
N LEU A 77 11.91 -26.25 -1.93
CA LEU A 77 11.83 -25.95 -0.50
C LEU A 77 10.36 -25.70 -0.11
N HIS A 78 9.71 -24.80 -0.84
CA HIS A 78 8.26 -24.58 -0.79
C HIS A 78 7.82 -23.72 -2.00
N VAL A 79 6.51 -23.54 -2.15
CA VAL A 79 5.91 -22.60 -3.11
C VAL A 79 5.70 -21.25 -2.42
N ILE A 80 6.12 -20.17 -3.06
CA ILE A 80 5.84 -18.79 -2.69
C ILE A 80 4.53 -18.41 -3.41
N PRO A 81 3.48 -17.98 -2.69
CA PRO A 81 2.23 -17.55 -3.32
C PRO A 81 2.44 -16.38 -4.29
N ASP A 82 1.56 -16.25 -5.28
CA ASP A 82 1.44 -15.03 -6.09
C ASP A 82 1.24 -13.78 -5.21
N GLY A 83 1.83 -12.65 -5.61
CA GLY A 83 1.75 -11.37 -4.93
C GLY A 83 2.54 -11.26 -3.62
N ALA A 84 3.26 -12.32 -3.20
CA ALA A 84 4.04 -12.36 -1.98
C ALA A 84 5.30 -11.50 -2.05
N LEU A 85 5.73 -10.99 -0.90
CA LEU A 85 6.95 -10.20 -0.78
C LEU A 85 8.15 -11.09 -0.47
N VAL A 86 9.22 -10.95 -1.24
CA VAL A 86 10.47 -11.69 -1.06
C VAL A 86 11.65 -10.73 -0.93
N THR A 87 12.70 -11.14 -0.24
CA THR A 87 13.91 -10.32 -0.05
C THR A 87 15.08 -10.91 -0.81
N VAL A 88 15.79 -10.12 -1.59
CA VAL A 88 17.02 -10.54 -2.30
C VAL A 88 18.11 -10.83 -1.27
N VAL A 89 18.68 -12.02 -1.31
CA VAL A 89 19.80 -12.43 -0.45
C VAL A 89 21.13 -12.13 -1.13
N SER A 90 21.21 -12.39 -2.45
CA SER A 90 22.38 -12.07 -3.28
C SER A 90 21.94 -11.33 -4.53
N GLY A 91 22.65 -10.23 -4.81
CA GLY A 91 22.35 -9.34 -5.92
C GLY A 91 22.74 -9.87 -7.30
N THR A 92 23.65 -10.83 -7.37
CA THR A 92 24.14 -11.38 -8.63
C THR A 92 23.33 -12.62 -9.02
N PRO A 93 22.53 -12.58 -10.11
CA PRO A 93 21.79 -13.75 -10.57
C PRO A 93 22.73 -14.83 -11.11
N LYS A 94 22.28 -16.09 -11.06
CA LYS A 94 22.94 -17.23 -11.70
C LYS A 94 22.03 -17.76 -12.81
N SER A 95 22.34 -17.45 -14.07
CA SER A 95 21.58 -17.90 -15.23
C SER A 95 20.06 -17.62 -15.10
N GLY A 96 19.70 -16.41 -14.71
CA GLY A 96 18.29 -15.99 -14.51
C GLY A 96 17.67 -16.40 -13.17
N TRP A 97 18.40 -17.11 -12.31
CA TRP A 97 17.97 -17.44 -10.95
C TRP A 97 18.44 -16.40 -9.94
N TYR A 98 17.52 -15.95 -9.10
CA TYR A 98 17.78 -15.01 -8.01
C TYR A 98 17.74 -15.74 -6.68
N ASN A 99 18.72 -15.44 -5.82
CA ASN A 99 18.71 -15.93 -4.45
C ASN A 99 17.82 -15.01 -3.61
N ILE A 100 16.70 -15.55 -3.13
CA ILE A 100 15.67 -14.79 -2.42
C ILE A 100 15.31 -15.50 -1.10
N LYS A 101 14.77 -14.73 -0.16
CA LYS A 101 14.31 -15.18 1.14
C LYS A 101 12.82 -14.93 1.27
N HIS A 102 12.09 -15.97 1.66
CA HIS A 102 10.67 -15.93 1.97
C HIS A 102 10.41 -16.73 3.25
N ASN A 103 9.62 -16.18 4.19
CA ASN A 103 9.31 -16.82 5.48
C ASN A 103 10.53 -17.34 6.26
N GLY A 104 11.65 -16.60 6.21
CA GLY A 104 12.88 -16.99 6.91
C GLY A 104 13.76 -17.98 6.15
N GLN A 105 13.24 -18.66 5.11
CA GLN A 105 13.98 -19.64 4.31
C GLN A 105 14.57 -18.99 3.05
N SER A 106 15.85 -19.24 2.79
CA SER A 106 16.56 -18.74 1.60
C SER A 106 16.66 -19.83 0.54
N GLY A 107 16.53 -19.46 -0.72
CA GLY A 107 16.61 -20.37 -1.85
C GLY A 107 16.66 -19.62 -3.18
N TRP A 108 16.46 -20.34 -4.27
CA TRP A 108 16.58 -19.84 -5.64
C TRP A 108 15.24 -19.90 -6.36
N SER A 109 14.88 -18.81 -7.03
CA SER A 109 13.69 -18.73 -7.90
C SER A 109 14.02 -18.00 -9.20
N TYR A 110 13.23 -18.25 -10.24
CA TYR A 110 13.49 -17.71 -11.58
C TYR A 110 12.97 -16.27 -11.71
N GLY A 111 13.79 -15.39 -12.28
CA GLY A 111 13.61 -13.94 -12.24
C GLY A 111 12.41 -13.37 -12.98
N VAL A 112 11.92 -14.08 -14.00
CA VAL A 112 10.75 -13.64 -14.77
C VAL A 112 9.46 -13.60 -13.95
N TYR A 113 9.45 -14.30 -12.80
CA TYR A 113 8.29 -14.39 -11.93
C TYR A 113 8.38 -13.48 -10.70
N VAL A 114 9.32 -12.53 -10.71
CA VAL A 114 9.47 -11.52 -9.67
C VAL A 114 9.56 -10.14 -10.30
N ASP A 115 8.76 -9.22 -9.78
CA ASP A 115 8.73 -7.82 -10.17
C ASP A 115 9.53 -6.99 -9.17
N LYS A 116 10.26 -5.99 -9.67
CA LYS A 116 10.86 -4.98 -8.80
C LYS A 116 9.74 -4.22 -8.09
N ILE A 117 9.82 -4.14 -6.77
CA ILE A 117 9.00 -3.18 -6.04
C ILE A 117 9.72 -1.84 -6.21
N SER A 118 9.09 -0.92 -6.93
CA SER A 118 9.49 0.49 -6.96
C SER A 118 9.27 1.09 -5.56
N GLY A 119 10.22 0.83 -4.68
CA GLY A 119 10.20 1.13 -3.25
C GLY A 119 11.59 0.91 -2.66
N VAL A 120 12.41 1.94 -2.76
CA VAL A 120 13.84 2.02 -2.43
C VAL A 120 14.24 1.26 -1.16
N VAL A 121 15.06 0.22 -1.30
CA VAL A 121 15.84 -0.31 -0.17
C VAL A 121 16.97 0.65 0.16
N GLY A 122 17.01 1.09 1.43
CA GLY A 122 17.95 2.11 1.90
C GLY A 122 17.38 3.53 2.00
N ALA A 123 16.13 3.78 1.61
CA ALA A 123 15.51 5.09 1.83
C ALA A 123 15.43 5.43 3.32
N GLU A 124 15.78 6.68 3.67
CA GLU A 124 15.71 7.22 5.02
C GLU A 124 14.35 6.92 5.68
N SER A 125 14.29 6.81 7.01
CA SER A 125 13.07 6.35 7.69
C SER A 125 11.86 7.24 7.40
N CYS A 126 12.09 8.53 7.14
CA CYS A 126 11.06 9.51 6.78
C CYS A 126 10.85 9.72 5.27
N SER A 127 11.56 9.02 4.39
CA SER A 127 11.56 9.29 2.94
C SER A 127 10.17 9.11 2.28
N PRO A 128 9.64 10.11 1.55
CA PRO A 128 8.35 10.04 0.86
C PRO A 128 8.24 8.88 -0.13
N SER A 129 9.37 8.41 -0.68
CA SER A 129 9.41 7.26 -1.59
C SER A 129 8.78 6.00 -0.99
N ARG A 130 8.78 5.87 0.34
CA ARG A 130 8.13 4.75 1.04
C ARG A 130 6.60 4.75 0.93
N ALA A 131 5.98 5.91 0.70
CA ALA A 131 4.53 6.04 0.55
C ALA A 131 4.03 5.85 -0.89
N VAL A 132 4.93 5.74 -1.86
CA VAL A 132 4.57 5.53 -3.27
C VAL A 132 3.87 4.17 -3.43
N GLY A 133 2.77 4.13 -4.17
CA GLY A 133 2.00 2.91 -4.44
C GLY A 133 1.23 2.33 -3.25
N VAL A 134 1.33 2.91 -2.04
CA VAL A 134 0.59 2.42 -0.87
C VAL A 134 -0.93 2.57 -1.03
N VAL A 135 -1.37 3.58 -1.77
CA VAL A 135 -2.76 3.79 -2.18
C VAL A 135 -2.81 4.19 -3.65
N SER A 136 -3.97 4.03 -4.29
CA SER A 136 -4.17 4.46 -5.67
C SER A 136 -3.97 5.97 -5.83
N ALA A 137 -3.69 6.44 -7.05
CA ALA A 137 -3.50 7.85 -7.35
C ALA A 137 -4.68 8.73 -6.89
N LYS A 138 -5.93 8.26 -7.06
CA LYS A 138 -7.13 9.01 -6.66
C LYS A 138 -7.28 9.14 -5.13
N ARG A 139 -6.90 8.10 -4.38
CA ARG A 139 -6.85 8.17 -2.91
C ARG A 139 -5.68 9.03 -2.43
N LYS A 140 -4.53 8.93 -3.10
CA LYS A 140 -3.37 9.78 -2.84
C LYS A 140 -3.71 11.26 -3.03
N ALA A 141 -4.46 11.63 -4.05
CA ALA A 141 -4.91 13.00 -4.29
C ALA A 141 -5.69 13.58 -3.10
N LEU A 142 -6.56 12.78 -2.46
CA LEU A 142 -7.24 13.19 -1.23
C LEU A 142 -6.24 13.37 -0.08
N LEU A 143 -5.33 12.42 0.12
CA LEU A 143 -4.34 12.49 1.18
C LEU A 143 -3.39 13.70 1.00
N ASP A 144 -2.98 14.01 -0.23
CA ASP A 144 -2.24 15.23 -0.56
C ASP A 144 -3.04 16.49 -0.23
N THR A 145 -4.36 16.46 -0.42
CA THR A 145 -5.27 17.56 -0.05
C THR A 145 -5.35 17.72 1.46
N ILE A 146 -5.42 16.63 2.23
CA ILE A 146 -5.38 16.67 3.70
C ILE A 146 -4.03 17.24 4.18
N ALA A 147 -2.91 16.78 3.62
CA ALA A 147 -1.59 17.30 3.96
C ALA A 147 -1.45 18.80 3.66
N TYR A 148 -2.05 19.26 2.56
CA TYR A 148 -2.13 20.69 2.25
C TYR A 148 -2.98 21.45 3.27
N ALA A 149 -4.11 20.89 3.68
CA ALA A 149 -4.99 21.50 4.67
C ALA A 149 -4.31 21.67 6.03
N GLU A 150 -3.62 20.62 6.47
CA GLU A 150 -2.80 20.56 7.69
C GLU A 150 -1.50 21.38 7.59
N GLY A 151 -1.17 21.93 6.41
CA GLY A 151 0.00 22.77 6.20
C GLY A 151 1.34 22.02 6.20
N THR A 152 1.33 20.71 6.00
CA THR A 152 2.56 19.89 6.04
C THR A 152 3.12 19.61 4.64
N LYS A 153 2.26 19.59 3.61
CA LYS A 153 2.62 19.27 2.23
C LYS A 153 3.77 20.16 1.74
N GLY A 154 4.80 19.56 1.14
CA GLY A 154 5.96 20.28 0.62
C GLY A 154 7.01 20.72 1.65
N HIS A 155 6.77 20.52 2.96
CA HIS A 155 7.76 20.82 4.00
C HIS A 155 8.55 19.58 4.42
N GLY A 156 9.86 19.73 4.66
CA GLY A 156 10.72 18.60 5.06
C GLY A 156 10.61 17.43 4.08
N TYR A 157 10.37 16.23 4.59
CA TYR A 157 10.09 15.04 3.77
C TYR A 157 8.64 15.04 3.29
N ASP A 158 8.23 16.04 2.50
CA ASP A 158 6.87 16.20 1.97
C ASP A 158 5.76 16.06 3.03
N GLY A 159 6.04 16.57 4.24
CA GLY A 159 5.18 16.55 5.40
C GLY A 159 5.41 15.40 6.37
N TYR A 160 6.03 14.29 5.95
CA TYR A 160 6.09 13.07 6.75
C TYR A 160 6.88 13.17 8.06
N ASN A 161 7.77 14.16 8.18
CA ASN A 161 8.57 14.39 9.37
C ASN A 161 8.21 15.68 10.12
N ILE A 162 7.08 16.31 9.78
CA ILE A 162 6.67 17.58 10.36
C ILE A 162 5.94 17.36 11.68
N LEU A 163 6.29 18.12 12.69
CA LEU A 163 5.55 18.23 13.95
C LEU A 163 4.76 19.53 13.97
N TYR A 164 3.85 19.62 14.93
CA TYR A 164 3.20 20.88 15.27
C TYR A 164 4.20 22.06 15.38
N ALA A 165 3.78 23.23 14.92
CA ALA A 165 4.60 24.44 14.82
C ALA A 165 5.85 24.29 13.91
N TYR A 166 5.74 23.49 12.86
CA TYR A 166 6.76 23.28 11.81
C TYR A 166 8.11 22.77 12.33
N ARG A 167 8.14 22.15 13.51
CA ARG A 167 9.34 21.41 13.96
C ARG A 167 9.48 20.13 13.15
N THR A 168 10.65 19.51 13.17
CA THR A 168 10.92 18.28 12.40
C THR A 168 11.45 17.16 13.29
N ILE A 169 11.29 15.93 12.81
CA ILE A 169 12.02 14.75 13.29
C ILE A 169 12.96 14.23 12.20
N SER A 170 14.04 13.57 12.60
CA SER A 170 14.96 12.87 11.70
C SER A 170 14.68 11.37 11.62
N ASP A 171 13.98 10.80 12.61
CA ASP A 171 13.62 9.38 12.62
C ASP A 171 12.11 9.14 12.69
N CYS A 172 11.56 8.54 11.62
CA CYS A 172 10.16 8.14 11.53
C CYS A 172 9.93 6.65 11.92
N ASN A 173 10.87 5.98 12.58
CA ASN A 173 10.64 4.62 13.10
C ASN A 173 9.57 4.58 14.21
N ARG A 174 9.27 5.70 14.87
CA ARG A 174 8.22 5.79 15.90
C ARG A 174 7.58 7.16 15.88
N HIS A 175 6.32 7.24 16.30
CA HIS A 175 5.68 8.53 16.56
C HIS A 175 6.45 9.24 17.69
N PRO A 176 6.72 10.55 17.56
CA PRO A 176 7.57 11.27 18.52
C PRO A 176 6.96 11.38 19.92
N ASN A 177 5.64 11.20 20.04
CA ASN A 177 4.90 11.24 21.32
C ASN A 177 5.22 12.48 22.17
N ARG A 178 5.48 13.60 21.51
CA ARG A 178 5.90 14.86 22.12
C ARG A 178 4.82 15.91 21.92
N VAL A 179 4.35 16.50 23.02
CA VAL A 179 3.47 17.68 22.97
C VAL A 179 4.34 18.92 22.76
N ILE A 180 3.96 19.75 21.79
CA ILE A 180 4.59 21.03 21.48
C ILE A 180 3.53 22.11 21.66
N CYS A 181 3.87 23.17 22.38
CA CYS A 181 3.00 24.34 22.56
C CYS A 181 3.50 25.51 21.72
N SER A 182 2.58 26.21 21.05
CA SER A 182 2.84 27.40 20.26
C SER A 182 1.64 28.33 20.33
N GLY A 183 1.86 29.57 20.77
CA GLY A 183 0.76 30.49 21.08
C GLY A 183 -0.16 29.91 22.15
N ALA A 184 -1.48 29.95 21.91
CA ALA A 184 -2.49 29.46 22.84
C ALA A 184 -2.75 27.94 22.79
N TYR A 185 -2.06 27.20 21.91
CA TYR A 185 -2.37 25.80 21.64
C TYR A 185 -1.19 24.88 21.91
N CYS A 186 -1.49 23.68 22.40
CA CYS A 186 -0.54 22.59 22.58
C CYS A 186 -1.04 21.36 21.81
N SER A 187 -0.16 20.71 21.05
CA SER A 187 -0.52 19.54 20.26
C SER A 187 0.63 18.54 20.19
N SER A 188 0.28 17.25 20.17
CA SER A 188 1.20 16.16 19.85
C SER A 188 1.22 15.81 18.36
N ALA A 189 0.57 16.62 17.53
CA ALA A 189 0.42 16.38 16.11
C ALA A 189 1.77 16.21 15.40
N ALA A 190 1.88 15.13 14.64
CA ALA A 190 3.06 14.81 13.87
C ALA A 190 2.73 14.16 12.51
N GLY A 191 3.72 14.18 11.64
CA GLY A 191 3.67 13.60 10.32
C GLY A 191 2.82 14.36 9.33
N ARG A 192 2.74 13.79 8.13
CA ARG A 192 2.12 14.41 6.96
C ARG A 192 0.64 14.70 7.18
N TYR A 193 -0.01 13.88 7.99
CA TYR A 193 -1.44 14.01 8.29
C TYR A 193 -1.70 14.39 9.76
N GLN A 194 -0.70 14.98 10.44
CA GLN A 194 -0.82 15.56 11.79
C GLN A 194 -1.51 14.66 12.83
N PHE A 195 -1.11 13.39 12.91
CA PHE A 195 -1.63 12.44 13.89
C PHE A 195 -1.29 12.89 15.31
N LEU A 196 -2.29 12.88 16.21
CA LEU A 196 -2.04 12.98 17.65
C LEU A 196 -1.45 11.66 18.17
N ASN A 197 -0.68 11.73 19.25
CA ASN A 197 -0.09 10.55 19.90
C ASN A 197 -1.12 9.47 20.28
N THR A 198 -2.26 9.86 20.85
CA THR A 198 -3.34 8.92 21.23
C THR A 198 -3.98 8.27 20.01
N THR A 199 -4.25 9.06 18.97
CA THR A 199 -4.79 8.58 17.69
C THR A 199 -3.82 7.59 17.04
N TRP A 200 -2.53 7.93 16.97
CA TRP A 200 -1.50 7.06 16.41
C TRP A 200 -1.41 5.72 17.17
N ASN A 201 -1.37 5.78 18.50
CA ASN A 201 -1.34 4.57 19.32
C ASN A 201 -2.58 3.69 19.10
N GLY A 202 -3.76 4.30 18.94
CA GLY A 202 -5.00 3.60 18.65
C GLY A 202 -5.03 2.90 17.28
N LEU A 203 -4.23 3.35 16.31
CA LEU A 203 -4.12 2.71 15.00
C LEU A 203 -3.34 1.38 15.02
N GLY A 204 -2.49 1.15 16.04
CA GLY A 204 -1.74 -0.10 16.18
C GLY A 204 -0.73 -0.38 15.05
N LEU A 205 -0.26 0.65 14.36
CA LEU A 205 0.68 0.51 13.24
C LEU A 205 2.13 0.38 13.73
N PRO A 206 2.98 -0.41 13.05
CA PRO A 206 4.26 -0.87 13.60
C PRO A 206 5.34 0.22 13.70
N ASN A 207 5.27 1.27 12.88
CA ASN A 207 6.20 2.40 12.90
C ASN A 207 5.56 3.62 12.23
N PHE A 208 6.15 4.79 12.45
CA PHE A 208 5.62 6.07 11.95
C PHE A 208 6.13 6.45 10.56
N ARG A 209 6.62 5.48 9.79
CA ARG A 209 7.18 5.75 8.46
C ARG A 209 6.07 6.15 7.46
N PRO A 210 6.42 6.80 6.34
CA PRO A 210 5.45 7.35 5.39
C PRO A 210 4.38 6.38 4.89
N GLU A 211 4.73 5.12 4.67
CA GLU A 211 3.83 4.04 4.29
C GLU A 211 2.72 3.82 5.33
N ASN A 212 3.07 3.86 6.61
CA ASN A 212 2.15 3.63 7.70
C ASN A 212 1.37 4.89 8.08
N GLN A 213 1.96 6.07 7.96
CA GLN A 213 1.16 7.31 8.02
C GLN A 213 0.07 7.32 6.94
N THR A 214 0.39 6.87 5.73
CA THR A 214 -0.56 6.80 4.60
C THR A 214 -1.67 5.78 4.87
N ARG A 215 -1.34 4.58 5.35
CA ARG A 215 -2.33 3.59 5.80
C ARG A 215 -3.20 4.12 6.95
N GLY A 216 -2.57 4.74 7.94
CA GLY A 216 -3.25 5.31 9.11
C GLY A 216 -4.28 6.37 8.73
N ALA A 217 -3.95 7.28 7.81
CA ALA A 217 -4.90 8.28 7.34
C ALA A 217 -6.11 7.64 6.62
N MET A 218 -5.88 6.63 5.77
CA MET A 218 -6.98 5.90 5.15
C MET A 218 -7.85 5.15 6.17
N THR A 219 -7.25 4.60 7.22
CA THR A 219 -7.98 3.97 8.33
C THR A 219 -8.85 4.98 9.07
N LEU A 220 -8.34 6.17 9.39
CA LEU A 220 -9.12 7.24 10.02
C LEU A 220 -10.31 7.68 9.14
N ILE A 221 -10.09 7.82 7.83
CA ILE A 221 -11.17 8.10 6.87
C ILE A 221 -12.25 7.01 6.94
N ALA A 222 -11.85 5.74 6.97
CA ALA A 222 -12.78 4.62 7.04
C ALA A 222 -13.55 4.59 8.38
N TRP A 223 -12.90 4.87 9.51
CA TRP A 223 -13.56 4.97 10.82
C TRP A 223 -14.63 6.06 10.87
N ARG A 224 -14.46 7.13 10.08
CA ARG A 224 -15.47 8.17 9.86
C ARG A 224 -16.51 7.83 8.81
N LYS A 225 -16.58 6.56 8.36
CA LYS A 225 -17.47 6.09 7.29
C LYS A 225 -17.30 6.89 5.99
N GLY A 226 -16.07 7.34 5.74
CA GLY A 226 -15.68 8.03 4.52
C GLY A 226 -15.39 7.02 3.40
N THR A 227 -15.84 7.32 2.20
CA THR A 227 -15.60 6.51 1.00
C THR A 227 -14.77 7.32 0.02
N VAL A 228 -13.71 6.71 -0.50
CA VAL A 228 -12.80 7.33 -1.47
C VAL A 228 -12.61 6.35 -2.64
N PRO A 229 -13.16 6.66 -3.83
CA PRO A 229 -12.97 5.84 -5.02
C PRO A 229 -11.48 5.65 -5.34
N ALA A 230 -11.12 4.46 -5.81
CA ALA A 230 -9.73 4.14 -6.12
C ALA A 230 -9.33 4.55 -7.54
N ASP A 231 -10.30 4.58 -8.44
CA ASP A 231 -10.19 4.59 -9.91
C ASP A 231 -10.66 5.92 -10.52
N ARG A 232 -11.62 6.61 -9.90
CA ARG A 232 -12.13 7.91 -10.37
C ARG A 232 -11.97 9.04 -9.35
N ALA A 233 -12.04 10.28 -9.84
CA ALA A 233 -12.20 11.44 -8.97
C ALA A 233 -13.59 11.44 -8.31
N MET A 234 -13.68 12.02 -7.11
CA MET A 234 -14.96 12.29 -6.45
C MET A 234 -15.67 13.45 -7.14
N THR A 235 -17.00 13.33 -7.23
CA THR A 235 -17.88 14.47 -7.55
C THR A 235 -17.80 15.54 -6.46
N ALA A 236 -18.29 16.74 -6.74
CA ALA A 236 -18.32 17.82 -5.74
C ALA A 236 -19.14 17.43 -4.49
N THR A 237 -20.27 16.75 -4.68
CA THR A 237 -21.14 16.28 -3.59
C THR A 237 -20.46 15.21 -2.74
N GLU A 238 -19.83 14.21 -3.36
CA GLU A 238 -19.08 13.18 -2.65
C GLU A 238 -17.93 13.78 -1.83
N PHE A 239 -17.18 14.73 -2.43
CA PHE A 239 -16.09 15.42 -1.76
C PHE A 239 -16.58 16.21 -0.54
N ALA A 240 -17.64 17.02 -0.70
CA ALA A 240 -18.20 17.82 0.38
C ALA A 240 -18.73 16.94 1.54
N ASN A 241 -19.44 15.86 1.21
CA ASN A 241 -19.91 14.88 2.20
C ASN A 241 -18.75 14.21 2.94
N LEU A 242 -17.67 13.90 2.22
CA LEU A 242 -16.48 13.33 2.82
C LEU A 242 -15.80 14.31 3.78
N MET A 243 -15.56 15.56 3.37
CA MET A 243 -14.97 16.60 4.23
C MET A 243 -15.75 16.77 5.53
N ASN A 244 -17.07 16.82 5.44
CA ASN A 244 -17.92 16.88 6.62
C ASN A 244 -17.69 15.69 7.57
N LYS A 245 -17.57 14.46 7.05
CA LYS A 245 -17.32 13.26 7.88
C LYS A 245 -15.92 13.28 8.52
N ILE A 246 -14.89 13.65 7.78
CA ILE A 246 -13.50 13.50 8.22
C ILE A 246 -12.93 14.72 8.96
N SER A 247 -13.65 15.84 9.00
CA SER A 247 -13.29 17.01 9.82
C SER A 247 -13.31 16.77 11.33
N TYR A 248 -13.77 15.60 11.79
CA TYR A 248 -13.58 15.14 13.17
C TYR A 248 -12.18 14.54 13.42
N GLU A 249 -11.39 14.33 12.39
CA GLU A 249 -10.00 13.85 12.51
C GLU A 249 -9.00 14.98 12.25
N TRP A 250 -9.30 15.83 11.28
CA TRP A 250 -8.43 16.92 10.85
C TRP A 250 -9.12 18.26 11.06
N ALA A 251 -8.58 19.03 12.00
CA ALA A 251 -9.19 20.28 12.44
C ALA A 251 -9.16 21.38 11.36
N SER A 252 -8.25 21.28 10.40
CA SER A 252 -8.14 22.23 9.28
C SER A 252 -9.24 22.07 8.23
N LEU A 253 -10.03 20.99 8.29
CA LEU A 253 -11.05 20.67 7.29
C LEU A 253 -12.43 21.28 7.61
N PRO A 254 -13.20 21.70 6.59
CA PRO A 254 -14.55 22.18 6.78
C PRO A 254 -15.50 21.05 7.23
N PRO A 255 -16.54 21.35 8.02
CA PRO A 255 -17.01 22.69 8.38
C PRO A 255 -16.26 23.36 9.53
N GLY A 256 -15.22 22.74 10.09
CA GLY A 256 -14.52 23.20 11.29
C GLY A 256 -15.25 22.80 12.56
N ARG A 257 -14.57 22.04 13.42
CA ARG A 257 -15.17 21.45 14.64
C ARG A 257 -14.50 21.86 15.94
N TYR A 258 -13.32 22.48 15.84
CA TYR A 258 -12.42 22.69 16.98
C TYR A 258 -12.06 24.16 17.20
N GLY A 259 -12.72 25.10 16.49
CA GLY A 259 -12.44 26.54 16.59
C GLY A 259 -11.07 27.00 16.07
N GLN A 260 -10.30 26.08 15.48
CA GLN A 260 -9.02 26.36 14.82
C GLN A 260 -9.24 26.86 13.38
N PRO A 261 -8.29 27.60 12.78
CA PRO A 261 -8.39 28.04 11.40
C PRO A 261 -8.62 26.88 10.43
N ILE A 262 -9.55 27.05 9.49
CA ILE A 262 -9.91 26.03 8.49
C ILE A 262 -9.62 26.51 7.07
N LYS A 263 -9.48 25.56 6.14
CA LYS A 263 -9.53 25.84 4.71
C LYS A 263 -10.97 25.90 4.22
N SER A 264 -11.22 26.71 3.19
CA SER A 264 -12.55 26.77 2.55
C SER A 264 -12.81 25.52 1.70
N MET A 265 -14.08 25.12 1.59
CA MET A 265 -14.49 23.98 0.77
C MET A 265 -14.04 24.14 -0.69
N SER A 266 -14.20 25.34 -1.25
CA SER A 266 -13.79 25.65 -2.63
C SER A 266 -12.27 25.51 -2.83
N SER A 267 -11.47 26.03 -1.90
CA SER A 267 -10.01 25.92 -1.97
C SER A 267 -9.56 24.46 -1.92
N LEU A 268 -10.10 23.67 -0.98
CA LEU A 268 -9.76 22.25 -0.86
C LEU A 268 -10.21 21.44 -2.09
N ARG A 269 -11.39 21.75 -2.63
CA ARG A 269 -11.90 21.11 -3.84
C ARG A 269 -10.97 21.37 -5.03
N GLY A 270 -10.50 22.60 -5.18
CA GLY A 270 -9.56 22.99 -6.24
C GLY A 270 -8.23 22.23 -6.12
N VAL A 271 -7.66 22.17 -4.91
CA VAL A 271 -6.45 21.38 -4.65
C VAL A 271 -6.66 19.90 -4.97
N TYR A 272 -7.78 19.32 -4.53
CA TYR A 272 -8.10 17.94 -4.83
C TYR A 272 -8.22 17.68 -6.34
N CYS A 273 -8.91 18.54 -7.12
CA CYS A 273 -8.96 18.36 -8.58
C CYS A 273 -7.59 18.51 -9.24
N GLY A 274 -6.75 19.43 -8.78
CA GLY A 274 -5.39 19.57 -9.30
C GLY A 274 -4.59 18.28 -9.24
N TYR A 275 -4.84 17.44 -8.22
CA TYR A 275 -4.21 16.12 -8.11
C TYR A 275 -5.03 14.98 -8.73
N ALA A 276 -6.36 15.03 -8.62
CA ALA A 276 -7.24 13.92 -8.98
C ALA A 276 -7.65 13.92 -10.46
N GLY A 277 -7.50 15.03 -11.18
CA GLY A 277 -7.98 15.18 -12.55
C GLY A 277 -9.50 15.10 -12.62
N CYS A 278 -10.15 16.03 -11.93
CA CYS A 278 -11.50 16.45 -12.27
C CYS A 278 -11.41 17.80 -13.00
#